data_AF-A0ABD2NVF1-F1
#
_entry.id   AF-A0ABD2NVF1-F1
#
_cell.length_a   1.000
_cell.length_b   1.000
_cell.length_c   1.000
_cell.angle_alpha   90.00
_cell.angle_beta   90.00
_cell.angle_gamma   90.00
#
_symmetry.space_group_name_H-M   'P 1'
#
loop_
_entity.id
_entity.type
_entity.pdbx_description
1 polymer ?
#
loop_
_entity_poly.entity_id
_entity_poly.type
_entity_poly.pdbx_seq_one_letter_code
_entity_poly.pdbx_strand_id
1 'polypeptide(L)'
;MLGSADGKSNILCVTRITTIENWTFKIPPKYLECEHHVDLIKNSSICKSEKTSLQKHQFRKVWITLDENLKNVYYDEDENLQFENELLEEVIEKPQIDTTTLTESSLARLLEQIINNSQEKTEQINITKIAEDLVIEKFTGKTTNAEQWIASFEKECERFHIDRSDKKIELLKLCIETGIVVRF
;
A
#
# COMPACT_ATOMS: atom_id res chain seq x y z
N MET A 1 26.54 -16.69 45.99
CA MET A 1 26.18 -15.29 46.28
C MET A 1 25.11 -14.89 45.30
N LEU A 2 23.96 -14.45 45.81
CA LEU A 2 22.83 -13.94 45.05
C LEU A 2 23.21 -12.62 44.37
N GLY A 3 23.19 -12.59 43.05
CA GLY A 3 23.26 -11.37 42.26
C GLY A 3 21.85 -10.78 42.13
N SER A 4 21.71 -9.55 42.63
CA SER A 4 20.47 -8.79 42.83
C SER A 4 19.50 -8.81 41.63
N ALA A 5 18.23 -9.08 41.95
CA ALA A 5 17.08 -8.88 41.07
C ALA A 5 16.93 -7.40 40.71
N ASP A 6 17.06 -7.06 39.43
CA ASP A 6 16.57 -5.79 38.90
C ASP A 6 15.10 -5.99 38.53
N GLY A 7 14.20 -5.40 39.31
CA GLY A 7 12.74 -5.56 39.25
C GLY A 7 12.09 -4.82 38.06
N LYS A 8 12.67 -4.91 36.87
CA LYS A 8 12.07 -4.43 35.62
C LYS A 8 11.83 -5.62 34.71
N SER A 9 10.72 -6.31 34.92
CA SER A 9 10.21 -7.30 33.98
C SER A 9 9.90 -6.60 32.66
N ASN A 10 10.57 -7.00 31.58
CA ASN A 10 10.16 -6.58 30.24
C ASN A 10 8.89 -7.36 29.90
N ILE A 11 7.78 -6.65 29.70
CA ILE A 11 6.52 -7.25 29.25
C ILE A 11 6.55 -7.28 27.73
N LEU A 12 6.35 -8.45 27.15
CA LEU A 12 6.17 -8.60 25.71
C LEU A 12 4.72 -8.26 25.36
N CYS A 13 4.54 -7.41 24.36
CA CYS A 13 3.22 -6.96 23.92
C CYS A 13 3.01 -7.24 22.43
N VAL A 14 1.80 -7.69 22.08
CA VAL A 14 1.29 -7.69 20.72
C VAL A 14 0.54 -6.39 20.51
N THR A 15 1.10 -5.51 19.69
CA THR A 15 0.58 -4.15 19.52
C THR A 15 -0.27 -3.99 18.27
N ARG A 16 0.05 -4.76 17.23
CA ARG A 16 -0.58 -4.68 15.92
C ARG A 16 -0.57 -6.04 15.23
N ILE A 17 -1.57 -6.25 14.38
CA ILE A 17 -1.65 -7.37 13.45
C ILE A 17 -1.62 -6.80 12.04
N THR A 18 -0.84 -7.39 11.15
CA THR A 18 -0.78 -6.99 9.74
C THR A 18 -1.13 -8.18 8.85
N THR A 19 -2.09 -7.99 7.95
CA THR A 19 -2.49 -9.03 6.98
C THR A 19 -1.47 -9.15 5.86
N ILE A 20 -1.56 -10.22 5.07
CA ILE A 20 -0.74 -10.39 3.86
C ILE A 20 -0.98 -9.28 2.81
N GLU A 21 -2.12 -8.59 2.90
CA GLU A 21 -2.50 -7.45 2.05
C GLU A 21 -1.99 -6.10 2.60
N ASN A 22 -1.14 -6.13 3.64
CA ASN A 22 -0.58 -4.98 4.35
C ASN A 22 -1.59 -4.12 5.13
N TRP A 23 -2.81 -4.58 5.36
CA TRP A 23 -3.73 -3.91 6.27
C TRP A 23 -3.28 -4.15 7.70
N THR A 24 -3.14 -3.07 8.47
CA THR A 24 -2.61 -3.12 9.83
C THR A 24 -3.69 -2.73 10.81
N PHE A 25 -3.90 -3.53 11.84
CA PHE A 25 -4.94 -3.35 12.85
C PHE A 25 -4.33 -3.20 14.23
N LYS A 26 -4.90 -2.34 15.08
CA LYS A 26 -4.47 -2.14 16.47
C LYS A 26 -5.09 -3.16 17.39
N ILE A 27 -4.29 -3.70 18.30
CA ILE A 27 -4.79 -4.42 19.46
C ILE A 27 -5.26 -3.40 20.51
N PRO A 28 -6.47 -3.56 21.09
CA PRO A 28 -6.94 -2.71 22.17
C PRO A 28 -5.97 -2.67 23.35
N PRO A 29 -5.77 -1.52 24.02
CA PRO A 29 -4.79 -1.37 25.11
C PRO A 29 -4.87 -2.42 26.21
N LYS A 30 -6.09 -2.90 26.50
CA LYS A 30 -6.39 -3.92 27.52
C LYS A 30 -5.94 -5.33 27.15
N TYR A 31 -5.61 -5.58 25.88
CA TYR A 31 -5.21 -6.89 25.38
C TYR A 31 -3.77 -6.90 24.85
N LEU A 32 -2.98 -5.84 25.07
CA LEU A 32 -1.63 -5.75 24.51
C LEU A 32 -0.69 -6.83 25.05
N GLU A 33 -0.85 -7.23 26.30
CA GLU A 33 0.08 -8.16 26.93
C GLU A 33 -0.04 -9.55 26.31
N CYS A 34 1.12 -10.16 26.06
CA CYS A 34 1.19 -11.50 25.48
C CYS A 34 0.38 -12.55 26.26
N GLU A 35 0.18 -12.38 27.56
CA GLU A 35 -0.66 -13.26 28.39
C GLU A 35 -2.11 -13.40 27.87
N HIS A 36 -2.64 -12.39 27.17
CA HIS A 36 -3.95 -12.47 26.52
C HIS A 36 -3.92 -13.29 25.23
N HIS A 37 -2.76 -13.47 24.61
CA HIS A 37 -2.57 -14.11 23.32
C HIS A 37 -1.95 -15.51 23.44
N VAL A 38 -2.49 -16.33 24.35
CA VAL A 38 -1.93 -17.65 24.70
C VAL A 38 -1.76 -18.57 23.50
N ASP A 39 -2.71 -18.59 22.57
CA ASP A 39 -2.62 -19.44 21.36
C ASP A 39 -1.59 -18.91 20.37
N LEU A 40 -1.40 -17.59 20.32
CA LEU A 40 -0.38 -16.96 19.48
C LEU A 40 1.04 -17.30 19.96
N ILE A 41 1.28 -17.31 21.28
CA ILE A 41 2.59 -17.64 21.86
C ILE A 41 2.99 -19.09 21.59
N LYS A 42 2.01 -20.01 21.53
CA LYS A 42 2.28 -21.43 21.19
C LYS A 42 2.91 -21.56 19.81
N ASN A 43 2.72 -20.59 18.91
CA ASN A 43 3.37 -20.61 17.61
C ASN A 43 4.90 -20.55 17.74
N SER A 44 5.59 -21.50 17.10
CA SER A 44 7.05 -21.65 17.24
C SER A 44 7.85 -20.41 16.82
N SER A 45 7.34 -19.60 15.87
CA SER A 45 8.00 -18.37 15.44
C SER A 45 7.89 -17.27 16.49
N ILE A 46 6.74 -17.17 17.16
CA ILE A 46 6.48 -16.21 18.24
C ILE A 46 7.27 -16.61 19.49
N CYS A 47 7.25 -17.88 19.88
CA CYS A 47 8.04 -18.39 21.00
C CYS A 47 9.56 -18.17 20.82
N LYS A 48 10.09 -18.30 19.59
CA LYS A 48 11.49 -17.94 19.29
C LYS A 48 11.74 -16.44 19.43
N SER A 49 10.77 -15.62 19.05
CA SER A 49 10.87 -14.16 19.17
C SER A 49 10.85 -13.68 20.63
N GLU A 50 10.09 -14.36 21.50
CA GLU A 50 10.04 -14.11 22.94
C GLU A 50 11.39 -14.43 23.61
N LYS A 51 12.00 -15.57 23.26
CA LYS A 51 13.32 -16.00 23.78
C LYS A 51 14.48 -15.10 23.35
N THR A 52 14.27 -14.26 22.34
CA THR A 52 15.28 -13.32 21.84
C THR A 52 14.94 -11.91 22.30
N SER A 53 15.46 -11.55 23.46
CA SER A 53 15.23 -10.25 24.12
C SER A 53 15.31 -9.08 23.14
N LEU A 54 14.23 -8.31 23.06
CA LEU A 54 14.22 -7.02 22.39
C LEU A 54 14.81 -5.97 23.34
N GLN A 55 15.49 -4.96 22.80
CA GLN A 55 15.82 -3.78 23.60
C GLN A 55 14.57 -2.94 23.83
N LYS A 56 14.58 -2.11 24.86
CA LYS A 56 13.45 -1.23 25.19
C LYS A 56 13.07 -0.35 24.00
N HIS A 57 11.78 -0.24 23.71
CA HIS A 57 11.21 0.49 22.58
C HIS A 57 11.53 -0.08 21.18
N GLN A 58 12.03 -1.31 21.08
CA GLN A 58 12.13 -2.01 19.80
C GLN A 58 10.89 -2.86 19.54
N PHE A 59 10.51 -2.93 18.27
CA PHE A 59 9.46 -3.83 17.78
C PHE A 59 10.08 -4.82 16.79
N ARG A 60 9.46 -5.99 16.67
CA ARG A 60 9.82 -7.00 15.68
C ARG A 60 8.58 -7.40 14.92
N LYS A 61 8.69 -7.40 13.58
CA LYS A 61 7.68 -8.01 12.72
C LYS A 61 7.99 -9.50 12.60
N VAL A 62 7.00 -10.35 12.90
CA VAL A 62 7.12 -11.80 12.80
C VAL A 62 6.00 -12.29 11.91
N TRP A 63 6.37 -12.97 10.83
CA TRP A 63 5.40 -13.66 9.98
C TRP A 63 5.06 -15.01 10.61
N ILE A 64 3.77 -15.31 10.68
CA ILE A 64 3.24 -16.58 11.15
C ILE A 64 2.27 -17.15 10.12
N THR A 65 2.20 -18.46 10.07
CA THR A 65 1.11 -19.16 9.38
C THR A 65 -0.11 -19.14 10.29
N LEU A 66 -1.27 -18.75 9.75
CA LEU A 66 -2.53 -18.79 10.46
C LEU A 66 -3.06 -20.24 10.45
N ASP A 67 -3.09 -20.89 11.60
CA ASP A 67 -3.75 -22.19 11.77
C ASP A 67 -5.24 -22.00 12.09
N GLU A 68 -6.02 -23.10 12.06
CA GLU A 68 -7.47 -23.04 12.30
C GLU A 68 -7.82 -22.48 13.69
N ASN A 69 -6.99 -22.76 14.70
CA ASN A 69 -7.22 -22.25 16.06
C ASN A 69 -7.05 -20.73 16.10
N LEU A 70 -5.92 -20.22 15.58
CA LEU A 70 -5.67 -18.78 15.49
C LEU A 70 -6.68 -18.08 14.58
N LYS A 71 -7.13 -18.72 13.50
CA LYS A 71 -8.20 -18.16 12.65
C LYS A 71 -9.46 -17.93 13.49
N ASN A 72 -9.90 -18.91 14.28
CA ASN A 72 -11.09 -18.76 15.12
C ASN A 72 -10.94 -17.73 16.25
N VAL A 73 -9.72 -17.43 16.70
CA VAL A 73 -9.46 -16.42 17.74
C VAL A 73 -9.44 -15.00 17.15
N TYR A 74 -8.86 -14.83 15.96
CA TYR A 74 -8.59 -13.50 15.38
C TYR A 74 -9.49 -13.11 14.21
N TYR A 75 -10.32 -14.02 13.73
CA TYR A 75 -11.32 -13.76 12.70
C TYR A 75 -12.71 -14.14 13.21
N ASP A 76 -13.71 -13.39 12.79
CA ASP A 76 -15.12 -13.79 12.93
C ASP A 76 -15.56 -14.69 11.76
N GLU A 77 -16.84 -15.06 11.75
CA GLU A 77 -17.44 -15.89 10.69
C GLU A 77 -17.46 -15.20 9.31
N ASP A 78 -17.40 -13.87 9.29
CA ASP A 78 -17.45 -13.01 8.10
C ASP A 78 -16.05 -12.58 7.62
N GLU A 79 -15.00 -13.18 8.17
CA GLU A 79 -13.59 -12.89 7.89
C GLU A 79 -13.11 -11.47 8.27
N ASN A 80 -13.77 -10.83 9.23
CA ASN A 80 -13.27 -9.60 9.85
C ASN A 80 -12.28 -9.90 10.98
N LEU A 81 -11.26 -9.04 11.11
CA LEU A 81 -10.31 -9.13 12.21
C LEU A 81 -10.93 -8.69 13.53
N GLN A 82 -10.89 -9.59 14.51
CA GLN A 82 -11.40 -9.38 15.85
C GLN A 82 -10.43 -9.90 16.92
N PHE A 83 -10.69 -9.56 18.18
CA PHE A 83 -10.11 -10.21 19.33
C PHE A 83 -11.06 -10.10 20.52
N GLU A 84 -11.32 -11.19 21.24
CA GLU A 84 -12.25 -11.21 22.39
C GLU A 84 -13.63 -10.56 22.06
N ASN A 85 -14.18 -10.91 20.89
CA ASN A 85 -15.44 -10.38 20.32
C ASN A 85 -15.46 -8.85 20.06
N GLU A 86 -14.30 -8.21 19.96
CA GLU A 86 -14.18 -6.82 19.54
C GLU A 86 -13.49 -6.72 18.18
N LEU A 87 -14.14 -6.04 17.23
CA LEU A 87 -13.53 -5.73 15.94
C LEU A 87 -12.30 -4.84 16.12
N LEU A 88 -11.23 -5.16 15.41
CA LEU A 88 -10.00 -4.40 15.50
C LEU A 88 -10.05 -3.16 14.60
N GLU A 89 -9.50 -2.04 15.09
CA GLU A 89 -9.44 -0.80 14.32
C GLU A 89 -8.29 -0.83 13.31
N GLU A 90 -8.60 -0.57 12.04
CA GLU A 90 -7.59 -0.40 10.99
C GLU A 90 -6.75 0.87 11.24
N VAL A 91 -5.45 0.71 11.13
CA VAL A 91 -4.45 1.78 11.17
C VAL A 91 -4.04 2.11 9.76
N ILE A 92 -4.59 3.22 9.26
CA ILE A 92 -4.00 3.90 8.14
C ILE A 92 -2.75 4.60 8.68
N GLU A 93 -1.56 4.05 8.39
CA GLU A 93 -0.29 4.72 8.70
C GLU A 93 -0.23 6.04 7.94
N LYS A 94 -0.72 7.11 8.57
CA LYS A 94 -0.36 8.47 8.18
C LYS A 94 1.15 8.58 8.44
N PRO A 95 1.96 9.00 7.46
CA PRO A 95 3.39 9.17 7.69
C PRO A 95 3.57 10.06 8.92
N GLN A 96 4.12 9.49 10.00
CA GLN A 96 4.42 10.26 11.21
C GLN A 96 5.61 11.15 10.88
N ILE A 97 5.32 12.43 10.66
CA ILE A 97 6.33 13.47 10.64
C ILE A 97 6.55 13.85 12.11
N ASP A 98 7.59 13.30 12.72
CA ASP A 98 8.07 13.78 14.01
C ASP A 98 8.64 15.19 13.80
N THR A 99 7.82 16.21 14.02
CA THR A 99 8.17 17.63 13.82
C THR A 99 9.28 18.13 14.76
N THR A 100 9.69 17.31 15.73
CA THR A 100 10.65 17.70 16.77
C THR A 100 12.10 17.56 16.33
N THR A 101 12.39 16.89 15.21
CA THR A 101 13.76 16.76 14.65
C THR A 101 13.75 16.77 13.12
N LEU A 102 13.28 17.85 12.51
CA LEU A 102 13.46 18.09 11.07
C LEU A 102 14.82 18.74 10.83
N THR A 103 15.85 17.93 10.61
CA THR A 103 17.09 18.39 9.96
C THR A 103 16.84 18.52 8.45
N GLU A 104 17.55 19.43 7.77
CA GLU A 104 17.46 19.59 6.31
C GLU A 104 17.68 18.26 5.55
N SER A 105 18.52 17.37 6.10
CA SER A 105 18.75 16.03 5.56
C SER A 105 17.52 15.12 5.63
N SER A 106 16.68 15.27 6.65
CA SER A 106 15.44 14.50 6.81
C SER A 106 14.36 15.02 5.86
N LEU A 107 14.30 16.33 5.63
CA LEU A 107 13.43 16.94 4.61
C LEU A 107 13.82 16.51 3.20
N ALA A 108 15.11 16.49 2.89
CA ALA A 108 15.62 16.01 1.59
C ALA A 108 15.24 14.54 1.34
N ARG A 109 15.38 13.67 2.35
CA ARG A 109 14.98 12.25 2.25
C ARG A 109 13.48 12.04 2.12
N LEU A 110 12.67 12.86 2.78
CA LEU A 110 11.21 12.83 2.62
C LEU A 110 10.79 13.28 1.23
N LEU A 111 11.42 14.34 0.70
CA LEU A 111 11.20 14.77 -0.68
C LEU A 111 11.63 13.70 -1.68
N GLU A 112 12.78 13.06 -1.49
CA GLU A 112 13.22 11.92 -2.31
C GLU A 112 12.25 10.73 -2.21
N GLN A 113 11.73 10.39 -1.03
CA GLN A 113 10.73 9.33 -0.90
C GLN A 113 9.41 9.68 -1.55
N ILE A 114 8.96 10.93 -1.48
CA ILE A 114 7.74 11.38 -2.17
C ILE A 114 7.95 11.35 -3.68
N ILE A 115 9.12 11.77 -4.16
CA ILE A 115 9.50 11.69 -5.58
C ILE A 115 9.56 10.22 -6.02
N ASN A 116 10.24 9.35 -5.28
CA ASN A 116 10.40 7.94 -5.62
C ASN A 116 9.06 7.18 -5.57
N ASN A 117 8.23 7.40 -4.54
CA ASN A 117 6.90 6.80 -4.44
C ASN A 117 5.93 7.34 -5.51
N SER A 118 6.11 8.59 -5.96
CA SER A 118 5.38 9.11 -7.12
C SER A 118 5.86 8.47 -8.43
N GLN A 119 7.15 8.10 -8.52
CA GLN A 119 7.75 7.47 -9.70
C GLN A 119 7.43 5.97 -9.81
N GLU A 120 7.24 5.25 -8.68
CA GLU A 120 6.82 3.84 -8.70
C GLU A 120 5.41 3.61 -9.27
N LYS A 121 4.63 4.68 -9.51
CA LYS A 121 3.35 4.63 -10.25
C LYS A 121 3.29 5.48 -11.52
N THR A 122 4.41 6.07 -11.92
CA THR A 122 4.56 6.63 -13.25
C THR A 122 5.82 6.05 -13.86
N GLU A 123 5.70 4.86 -14.43
CA GLU A 123 6.36 4.67 -15.73
C GLU A 123 6.05 5.94 -16.52
N GLN A 124 7.07 6.70 -16.91
CA GLN A 124 6.86 7.84 -17.78
C GLN A 124 6.32 7.27 -19.10
N ILE A 125 5.00 7.19 -19.20
CA ILE A 125 4.28 6.75 -20.38
C ILE A 125 4.74 7.67 -21.51
N ASN A 126 5.61 7.16 -22.38
CA ASN A 126 6.15 7.91 -23.49
C ASN A 126 5.09 7.99 -24.58
N ILE A 127 4.28 9.06 -24.52
CA ILE A 127 3.12 9.29 -25.38
C ILE A 127 3.50 9.26 -26.86
N THR A 128 4.68 9.77 -27.22
CA THR A 128 5.15 9.75 -28.60
C THR A 128 5.40 8.33 -29.10
N LYS A 129 6.02 7.48 -28.29
CA LYS A 129 6.26 6.07 -28.64
C LYS A 129 4.95 5.30 -28.77
N ILE A 130 4.02 5.51 -27.85
CA ILE A 130 2.71 4.87 -27.90
C ILE A 130 1.96 5.28 -29.17
N ALA A 131 2.02 6.56 -29.55
CA ALA A 131 1.38 7.05 -30.78
C ALA A 131 1.88 6.33 -32.05
N GLU A 132 3.13 5.88 -32.07
CA GLU A 132 3.70 5.08 -33.18
C GLU A 132 3.20 3.63 -33.16
N ASP A 133 2.91 3.07 -31.98
CA ASP A 133 2.45 1.69 -31.77
C ASP A 133 0.92 1.54 -31.84
N LEU A 134 0.17 2.64 -31.90
CA LEU A 134 -1.28 2.63 -32.06
C LEU A 134 -1.69 2.07 -33.43
N VAL A 135 -2.64 1.14 -33.42
CA VAL A 135 -3.19 0.57 -34.67
C VAL A 135 -4.44 1.36 -35.07
N ILE A 136 -4.28 2.67 -35.27
CA ILE A 136 -5.35 3.58 -35.68
C ILE A 136 -4.85 4.60 -36.71
N GLU A 137 -5.63 4.84 -37.76
CA GLU A 137 -5.33 5.90 -38.73
C GLU A 137 -5.58 7.29 -38.12
N LYS A 138 -4.83 8.30 -38.59
CA LYS A 138 -5.06 9.68 -38.14
C LYS A 138 -6.46 10.16 -38.53
N PHE A 139 -7.11 10.88 -37.63
CA PHE A 139 -8.40 11.49 -37.92
C PHE A 139 -8.22 12.68 -38.87
N THR A 140 -8.82 12.57 -40.06
CA THR A 140 -8.81 13.61 -41.11
C THR A 140 -10.17 14.27 -41.32
N GLY A 141 -11.22 13.74 -40.69
CA GLY A 141 -12.62 14.17 -40.89
C GLY A 141 -13.22 13.85 -42.26
N LYS A 142 -12.49 13.15 -43.16
CA LYS A 142 -12.92 12.91 -44.54
C LYS A 142 -13.32 11.46 -44.84
N THR A 143 -12.78 10.49 -44.10
CA THR A 143 -12.86 9.06 -44.47
C THR A 143 -13.58 8.19 -43.44
N THR A 144 -13.61 8.58 -42.16
CA THR A 144 -14.15 7.76 -41.07
C THR A 144 -15.13 8.57 -40.22
N ASN A 145 -16.26 7.96 -39.86
CA ASN A 145 -17.23 8.56 -38.94
C ASN A 145 -16.54 8.89 -37.60
N ALA A 146 -16.74 10.09 -37.08
CA ALA A 146 -16.08 10.58 -35.87
C ALA A 146 -16.38 9.72 -34.63
N GLU A 147 -17.60 9.21 -34.48
CA GLU A 147 -18.01 8.35 -33.36
C GLU A 147 -17.32 6.98 -33.42
N GLN A 148 -17.21 6.41 -34.63
CA GLN A 148 -16.51 5.13 -34.81
C GLN A 148 -15.01 5.28 -34.58
N TRP A 149 -14.44 6.40 -35.02
CA TRP A 149 -13.02 6.69 -34.84
C TRP A 149 -12.69 6.91 -33.36
N ILE A 150 -13.48 7.73 -32.63
CA ILE A 150 -13.22 7.98 -31.22
C ILE A 150 -13.39 6.71 -30.37
N ALA A 151 -14.37 5.85 -30.69
CA ALA A 151 -14.53 4.56 -30.02
C ALA A 151 -13.33 3.63 -30.26
N SER A 152 -12.72 3.69 -31.45
CA SER A 152 -11.51 2.92 -31.76
C SER A 152 -10.28 3.47 -31.02
N PHE A 153 -10.19 4.81 -30.91
CA PHE A 153 -9.16 5.48 -30.13
C PHE A 153 -9.24 5.17 -28.63
N GLU A 154 -10.46 5.16 -28.07
CA GLU A 154 -10.67 4.83 -26.65
C GLU A 154 -10.28 3.38 -26.34
N LYS A 155 -10.60 2.43 -27.22
CA LYS A 155 -10.15 1.03 -27.09
C LYS A 155 -8.63 0.92 -27.08
N GLU A 156 -7.94 1.67 -27.92
CA GLU A 156 -6.48 1.68 -27.91
C GLU A 156 -5.94 2.36 -26.63
N CYS A 157 -6.59 3.41 -26.12
CA CYS A 157 -6.23 3.99 -24.82
C CYS A 157 -6.34 2.95 -23.69
N GLU A 158 -7.41 2.14 -23.69
CA GLU A 158 -7.58 1.04 -22.74
C GLU A 158 -6.49 -0.04 -22.90
N ARG A 159 -6.16 -0.41 -24.14
CA ARG A 159 -5.10 -1.38 -24.47
C ARG A 159 -3.73 -0.98 -23.91
N PHE A 160 -3.43 0.31 -23.89
CA PHE A 160 -2.19 0.86 -23.37
C PHE A 160 -2.30 1.39 -21.92
N HIS A 161 -3.40 1.10 -21.23
CA HIS A 161 -3.66 1.55 -19.85
C HIS A 161 -3.50 3.07 -19.66
N ILE A 162 -3.94 3.84 -20.65
CA ILE A 162 -3.95 5.30 -20.62
C ILE A 162 -5.21 5.77 -19.89
N ASP A 163 -5.21 5.74 -18.57
CA ASP A 163 -6.42 6.08 -17.78
C ASP A 163 -6.57 7.59 -17.54
N ARG A 164 -5.45 8.32 -17.50
CA ARG A 164 -5.46 9.75 -17.16
C ARG A 164 -5.91 10.61 -18.35
N SER A 165 -6.84 11.53 -18.09
CA SER A 165 -7.40 12.42 -19.12
C SER A 165 -6.36 13.32 -19.79
N ASP A 166 -5.35 13.80 -19.05
CA ASP A 166 -4.26 14.62 -19.61
C ASP A 166 -3.45 13.83 -20.65
N LYS A 167 -3.16 12.56 -20.39
CA LYS A 167 -2.45 11.67 -21.31
C LYS A 167 -3.28 11.28 -22.52
N LYS A 168 -4.58 11.01 -22.34
CA LYS A 168 -5.51 10.80 -23.47
C LYS A 168 -5.54 12.03 -24.40
N ILE A 169 -5.57 13.24 -23.85
CA ILE A 169 -5.56 14.48 -24.65
C ILE A 169 -4.25 14.66 -25.42
N GLU A 170 -3.10 14.38 -24.81
CA GLU A 170 -1.80 14.43 -25.48
C GLU A 170 -1.72 13.45 -26.65
N LEU A 171 -2.14 12.20 -26.42
CA LEU A 171 -2.17 11.16 -27.45
C LEU A 171 -3.14 11.50 -28.58
N LEU A 172 -4.34 11.99 -28.23
CA LEU A 172 -5.35 12.41 -29.19
C LEU A 172 -4.83 13.50 -30.15
N LYS A 173 -4.04 14.46 -29.65
CA LYS A 173 -3.43 15.50 -30.50
C LYS A 173 -2.48 14.92 -31.56
N LEU A 174 -1.79 13.82 -31.26
CA LEU A 174 -0.90 13.15 -32.21
C LEU A 174 -1.67 12.33 -33.25
N CYS A 175 -2.85 11.85 -32.88
CA CYS A 175 -3.74 11.06 -33.72
C CYS A 175 -4.66 11.92 -34.61
N ILE A 176 -4.70 13.24 -34.43
CA ILE A 176 -5.46 14.15 -35.29
C ILE A 176 -4.50 14.81 -36.29
N GLU A 177 -4.89 14.88 -37.56
CA GLU A 177 -4.11 15.61 -38.55
C GLU A 177 -4.15 17.12 -38.22
N THR A 178 -2.98 17.75 -38.07
CA THR A 178 -2.83 19.18 -37.77
C THR A 178 -3.28 20.03 -38.96
N GLY A 179 -4.59 20.14 -39.11
CA GLY A 179 -5.28 20.92 -40.14
C GLY A 179 -6.77 21.10 -39.87
N ILE A 180 -7.33 20.44 -38.84
CA ILE A 180 -8.74 20.58 -38.49
C ILE A 180 -8.89 21.74 -37.49
N VAL A 181 -9.16 22.93 -38.04
CA VAL A 181 -9.67 24.06 -37.26
C VAL A 181 -11.15 23.77 -36.96
N VAL A 182 -11.44 23.26 -35.76
CA VAL A 182 -12.82 23.19 -35.28
C VAL A 182 -13.24 24.62 -34.91
N ARG A 183 -14.07 25.24 -35.75
CA ARG A 183 -14.80 26.45 -35.38
C ARG A 183 -16.10 26.04 -34.69
N PHE A 184 -16.35 26.60 -33.52
CA PHE A 184 -17.66 26.57 -32.87
C PHE A 184 -18.65 27.44 -33.65
#